data_AF-A0A2S5R3U8-F1
#
_entry.id   AF-A0A2S5R3U8-F1
#
_cell.length_a   1.000
_cell.length_b   1.000
_cell.length_c   1.000
_cell.angle_alpha   90.00
_cell.angle_beta   90.00
_cell.angle_gamma   90.00
#
_symmetry.space_group_name_H-M   'P 1'
#
loop_
_entity.id
_entity.type
_entity.pdbx_description
1 polymer ?
#
loop_
_entity_poly.entity_id
_entity_poly.type
_entity_poly.pdbx_seq_one_letter_code
_entity_poly.pdbx_strand_id
1 'polypeptide(L)'
;MQNNPTFSTQPIAKQLAIAAIALFMLLTRGSHVLTHVSLPDASLVLFLLGGFLLKRAGWFAGFFVLATVIDFGAAAFDPAQGFCLTNGYWGLIPAYGAMWLGGLWLSTQKDVFAANLKALSSYILVSLGTTFVAFVISTQTYYLFSGRFPAEGLIESMQHGWEYLPNWMGFAAMYFAFVWLSLAFWRSVKPLQTSKA
;
A
#
# COMPACT_ATOMS: atom_id res chain seq x y z
N MET A 1 25.05 28.30 -10.16
CA MET A 1 24.85 26.83 -10.15
C MET A 1 24.02 26.50 -8.92
N GLN A 2 22.70 26.33 -9.08
CA GLN A 2 21.77 26.08 -7.98
C GLN A 2 21.86 24.61 -7.57
N ASN A 3 22.29 24.37 -6.33
CA ASN A 3 22.30 23.05 -5.71
C ASN A 3 20.86 22.60 -5.47
N ASN A 4 20.33 21.76 -6.37
CA ASN A 4 19.13 20.98 -6.07
C ASN A 4 19.47 20.00 -4.94
N PRO A 5 18.76 20.03 -3.80
CA PRO A 5 18.97 19.03 -2.77
C PRO A 5 18.48 17.68 -3.32
N THR A 6 19.44 16.84 -3.68
CA THR A 6 19.22 15.41 -3.91
C THR A 6 18.72 14.81 -2.59
N PHE A 7 17.57 14.15 -2.63
CA PHE A 7 16.89 13.53 -1.47
C PHE A 7 17.68 12.38 -0.79
N SER A 8 19.01 12.27 -0.95
CA SER A 8 19.78 11.07 -0.59
C SER A 8 20.34 11.00 0.84
N THR A 9 20.21 12.02 1.71
CA THR A 9 21.03 12.04 2.97
C THR A 9 20.38 12.67 4.21
N GLN A 10 19.13 12.37 4.55
CA GLN A 10 18.58 12.70 5.88
C GLN A 10 18.11 11.43 6.61
N PRO A 11 18.96 10.80 7.45
CA PRO A 11 18.64 9.51 8.09
C PRO A 11 17.36 9.58 8.94
N ILE A 12 17.09 10.74 9.53
CA ILE A 12 15.90 11.01 10.36
C ILE A 12 14.61 10.95 9.52
N ALA A 13 14.59 11.59 8.35
CA ALA A 13 13.39 11.59 7.49
C ALA A 13 13.03 10.18 7.02
N LYS A 14 14.05 9.36 6.74
CA LYS A 14 13.85 7.95 6.38
C LYS A 14 13.32 7.13 7.55
N GLN A 15 13.86 7.31 8.75
CA GLN A 15 13.38 6.64 9.96
C GLN A 15 11.93 7.02 10.28
N LEU A 16 11.57 8.30 10.14
CA LEU A 16 10.19 8.76 10.31
C LEU A 16 9.24 8.13 9.29
N ALA A 17 9.66 8.01 8.03
CA ALA A 17 8.86 7.31 7.01
C ALA A 17 8.64 5.83 7.37
N ILE A 18 9.68 5.14 7.82
CA ILE A 18 9.58 3.74 8.25
C ILE A 18 8.63 3.61 9.46
N ALA A 19 8.81 4.44 10.47
CA ALA A 19 7.99 4.44 11.67
C ALA A 19 6.52 4.77 11.35
N ALA A 20 6.28 5.77 10.50
CA ALA A 20 4.94 6.12 10.05
C ALA A 20 4.28 4.96 9.30
N ILE A 21 4.98 4.33 8.34
CA ILE A 21 4.44 3.17 7.61
C ILE A 21 4.09 2.04 8.57
N ALA A 22 5.00 1.68 9.49
CA ALA A 22 4.76 0.61 10.46
C ALA A 22 3.57 0.92 11.39
N LEU A 23 3.47 2.17 11.88
CA LEU A 23 2.38 2.61 12.72
C LEU A 23 1.03 2.57 11.99
N PHE A 24 0.96 3.11 10.78
CA PHE A 24 -0.28 3.08 9.99
C PHE A 24 -0.69 1.65 9.62
N MET A 25 0.27 0.76 9.35
CA MET A 25 -0.01 -0.66 9.13
C MET A 25 -0.63 -1.29 10.38
N LEU A 26 -0.04 -1.06 11.56
CA LEU A 26 -0.59 -1.55 12.83
C LEU A 26 -2.01 -1.04 13.10
N LEU A 27 -2.25 0.26 12.89
CA LEU A 27 -3.52 0.91 13.18
C LEU A 27 -4.66 0.48 12.24
N THR A 28 -4.37 0.21 10.97
CA THR A 28 -5.40 -0.09 9.97
C THR A 28 -5.61 -1.59 9.80
N ARG A 29 -4.52 -2.38 9.76
CA ARG A 29 -4.58 -3.83 9.61
C ARG A 29 -4.90 -4.54 10.92
N GLY A 30 -4.38 -4.03 12.04
CA GLY A 30 -4.68 -4.55 13.38
C GLY A 30 -5.99 -4.01 13.98
N SER A 31 -6.76 -3.21 13.22
CA SER A 31 -7.88 -2.42 13.75
C SER A 31 -8.97 -3.27 14.41
N HIS A 32 -9.21 -4.49 13.93
CA HIS A 32 -10.15 -5.46 14.51
C HIS A 32 -9.74 -5.94 15.92
N VAL A 33 -8.45 -5.88 16.25
CA VAL A 33 -7.92 -6.29 17.57
C VAL A 33 -7.77 -5.08 18.50
N LEU A 34 -7.47 -3.91 17.93
CA LEU A 34 -7.04 -2.73 18.70
C LEU A 34 -8.18 -1.76 19.06
N THR A 35 -9.28 -1.71 18.30
CA THR A 35 -10.29 -0.64 18.44
C THR A 35 -11.71 -1.06 18.05
N HIS A 36 -12.72 -0.37 18.58
CA HIS A 36 -14.13 -0.52 18.15
C HIS A 36 -14.46 0.16 16.81
N VAL A 37 -13.53 0.94 16.24
CA VAL A 37 -13.68 1.64 14.96
C VAL A 37 -12.61 1.11 14.00
N SER A 38 -13.00 0.25 13.06
CA SER A 38 -12.07 -0.32 12.09
C SER A 38 -11.87 0.62 10.91
N LEU A 39 -10.68 1.22 10.83
CA LEU A 39 -10.22 1.91 9.62
C LEU A 39 -9.99 0.88 8.50
N PRO A 40 -10.30 1.20 7.23
CA PRO A 40 -9.96 0.34 6.11
C PRO A 40 -8.46 0.06 6.05
N ASP A 41 -8.06 -1.18 5.71
CA ASP A 41 -6.65 -1.57 5.60
C ASP A 41 -5.90 -0.70 4.58
N ALA A 42 -4.82 -0.04 5.03
CA ALA A 42 -3.98 0.81 4.20
C ALA A 42 -2.80 0.07 3.56
N SER A 43 -2.64 -1.24 3.79
CA SER A 43 -1.44 -2.02 3.43
C SER A 43 -1.00 -1.83 1.97
N LEU A 44 -1.91 -1.86 1.00
CA LEU A 44 -1.57 -1.66 -0.43
C LEU A 44 -0.88 -0.31 -0.68
N VAL A 45 -1.46 0.76 -0.13
CA VAL A 45 -0.93 2.13 -0.26
C VAL A 45 0.42 2.20 0.44
N LEU A 46 0.55 1.60 1.62
CA LEU A 46 1.79 1.57 2.40
C LEU A 46 2.92 0.84 1.66
N PHE A 47 2.66 -0.28 0.97
CA PHE A 47 3.66 -0.96 0.15
C PHE A 47 4.09 -0.14 -1.07
N LEU A 48 3.15 0.57 -1.72
CA LEU A 48 3.50 1.50 -2.80
C LEU A 48 4.35 2.66 -2.29
N LEU A 49 3.97 3.27 -1.16
CA LEU A 49 4.77 4.33 -0.53
C LEU A 49 6.14 3.83 -0.06
N GLY A 50 6.23 2.60 0.45
CA GLY A 50 7.49 1.95 0.80
C GLY A 50 8.41 1.82 -0.42
N GLY A 51 7.88 1.35 -1.56
CA GLY A 51 8.62 1.30 -2.82
C GLY A 51 9.09 2.67 -3.30
N PHE A 52 8.23 3.68 -3.16
CA PHE A 52 8.52 5.06 -3.54
C PHE A 52 9.60 5.71 -2.66
N LEU A 53 9.51 5.56 -1.34
CA LEU A 53 10.36 6.23 -0.36
C LEU A 53 11.65 5.48 -0.02
N LEU A 54 11.58 4.15 0.14
CA LEU A 54 12.68 3.36 0.72
C LEU A 54 13.52 2.63 -0.32
N LYS A 55 12.92 2.30 -1.47
CA LYS A 55 13.54 1.74 -2.69
C LYS A 55 14.33 0.43 -2.56
N ARG A 56 14.52 -0.11 -1.35
CA ARG A 56 15.29 -1.35 -1.09
C ARG A 56 14.36 -2.51 -0.73
N ALA A 57 14.55 -3.67 -1.37
CA ALA A 57 13.75 -4.87 -1.13
C ALA A 57 13.78 -5.39 0.32
N GLY A 58 14.84 -5.10 1.09
CA GLY A 58 14.87 -5.46 2.51
C GLY A 58 13.73 -4.83 3.34
N TRP A 59 13.29 -3.62 2.97
CA TRP A 59 12.14 -2.98 3.64
C TRP A 59 10.81 -3.59 3.23
N PHE A 60 10.69 -4.04 1.98
CA PHE A 60 9.54 -4.82 1.54
C PHE A 60 9.39 -6.08 2.41
N ALA A 61 10.47 -6.85 2.56
CA ALA A 61 10.46 -8.04 3.42
C ALA A 61 10.12 -7.70 4.87
N GLY A 62 10.70 -6.63 5.43
CA GLY A 62 10.39 -6.19 6.79
C GLY A 62 8.92 -5.85 7.02
N PHE A 63 8.30 -5.09 6.10
CA PHE A 63 6.87 -4.77 6.21
C PHE A 63 5.97 -5.97 5.92
N PHE A 64 6.37 -6.88 5.05
CA PHE A 64 5.64 -8.13 4.84
C PHE A 64 5.64 -8.99 6.10
N VAL A 65 6.81 -9.16 6.75
CA VAL A 65 6.92 -9.85 8.03
C VAL A 65 6.05 -9.17 9.09
N LEU A 66 6.06 -7.83 9.17
CA LEU A 66 5.19 -7.09 10.09
C LEU A 66 3.70 -7.38 9.82
N ALA A 67 3.25 -7.33 8.58
CA ALA A 67 1.89 -7.67 8.20
C ALA A 67 1.51 -9.10 8.60
N THR A 68 2.39 -10.07 8.36
CA THR A 68 2.19 -11.47 8.76
C THR A 68 2.12 -11.63 10.27
N VAL A 69 2.98 -10.94 11.03
CA VAL A 69 2.92 -10.96 12.50
C VAL A 69 1.60 -10.39 13.01
N ILE A 70 1.09 -9.32 12.40
CA ILE A 70 -0.22 -8.75 12.75
C ILE A 70 -1.33 -9.78 12.49
N ASP A 71 -1.35 -10.40 11.31
CA ASP A 71 -2.43 -11.31 10.91
C ASP A 71 -2.45 -12.60 11.74
N PHE A 72 -1.29 -13.26 11.86
CA PHE A 72 -1.17 -14.49 12.66
C PHE A 72 -1.30 -14.22 14.15
N GLY A 73 -0.84 -13.06 14.62
CA GLY A 73 -1.06 -12.60 15.99
C GLY A 73 -2.55 -12.42 16.28
N ALA A 74 -3.28 -11.73 15.41
CA ALA A 74 -4.74 -11.56 15.53
C ALA A 74 -5.46 -12.92 15.55
N ALA A 75 -5.09 -13.84 14.65
CA ALA A 75 -5.66 -15.18 14.60
C ALA A 75 -5.34 -16.04 15.84
N ALA A 76 -4.21 -15.79 16.51
CA ALA A 76 -3.87 -16.48 17.75
C ALA A 76 -4.75 -16.03 18.93
N PHE A 77 -5.21 -14.78 18.95
CA PHE A 77 -6.14 -14.27 19.96
C PHE A 77 -7.61 -14.57 19.64
N ASP A 78 -7.98 -14.50 18.36
CA ASP A 78 -9.32 -14.81 17.87
C ASP A 78 -9.23 -15.68 16.61
N PRO A 79 -9.48 -17.00 16.72
CA PRO A 79 -9.43 -17.93 15.59
C PRO A 79 -10.34 -17.54 14.41
N ALA A 80 -11.39 -16.73 14.63
CA ALA A 80 -12.25 -16.24 13.56
C ALA A 80 -11.48 -15.33 12.58
N GLN A 81 -10.44 -14.63 13.06
CA GLN A 81 -9.56 -13.80 12.22
C GLN A 81 -8.62 -14.66 11.35
N GLY A 82 -8.44 -15.94 11.70
CA GLY A 82 -7.66 -16.90 10.94
C GLY A 82 -8.33 -17.38 9.66
N PHE A 83 -9.54 -16.91 9.33
CA PHE A 83 -10.23 -17.32 8.12
C PHE A 83 -9.30 -17.08 6.90
N CYS A 84 -8.78 -15.88 6.65
CA CYS A 84 -7.98 -15.67 5.44
C CYS A 84 -6.59 -16.34 5.44
N LEU A 85 -6.14 -16.91 6.57
CA LEU A 85 -4.84 -17.56 6.74
C LEU A 85 -4.84 -18.99 6.18
N THR A 86 -4.76 -19.08 4.87
CA THR A 86 -4.67 -20.34 4.10
C THR A 86 -3.42 -20.35 3.24
N ASN A 87 -3.16 -21.42 2.46
CA ASN A 87 -2.04 -21.40 1.51
C ASN A 87 -2.14 -20.26 0.47
N GLY A 88 -3.35 -19.77 0.19
CA GLY A 88 -3.56 -18.59 -0.65
C GLY A 88 -2.97 -17.28 -0.09
N TYR A 89 -2.73 -17.21 1.23
CA TYR A 89 -2.15 -16.05 1.89
C TYR A 89 -0.79 -15.63 1.29
N TRP A 90 0.02 -16.60 0.87
CA TRP A 90 1.34 -16.32 0.27
C TRP A 90 1.27 -15.60 -1.07
N GLY A 91 0.09 -15.58 -1.72
CA GLY A 91 -0.18 -14.73 -2.87
C GLY A 91 -0.12 -13.23 -2.57
N LEU A 92 -0.14 -12.83 -1.30
CA LEU A 92 0.10 -11.44 -0.90
C LEU A 92 1.53 -10.98 -1.23
N ILE A 93 2.51 -11.89 -1.31
CA ILE A 93 3.89 -11.53 -1.70
C ILE A 93 3.91 -10.89 -3.09
N PRO A 94 3.44 -11.56 -4.18
CA PRO A 94 3.38 -10.94 -5.49
C PRO A 94 2.39 -9.77 -5.57
N ALA A 95 1.28 -9.78 -4.81
CA ALA A 95 0.34 -8.66 -4.78
C ALA A 95 0.98 -7.37 -4.24
N TYR A 96 1.64 -7.45 -3.07
CA TYR A 96 2.38 -6.31 -2.51
C TYR A 96 3.64 -6.00 -3.31
N GLY A 97 4.23 -7.00 -3.96
CA GLY A 97 5.33 -6.81 -4.90
C GLY A 97 4.92 -5.88 -6.05
N ALA A 98 3.73 -6.07 -6.62
CA ALA A 98 3.19 -5.17 -7.66
C ALA A 98 3.06 -3.72 -7.15
N MET A 99 2.53 -3.52 -5.94
CA MET A 99 2.46 -2.20 -5.30
C MET A 99 3.85 -1.57 -5.13
N TRP A 100 4.80 -2.35 -4.61
CA TRP A 100 6.17 -1.90 -4.37
C TRP A 100 6.88 -1.49 -5.66
N LEU A 101 6.74 -2.29 -6.72
CA LEU A 101 7.28 -1.98 -8.05
C LEU A 101 6.64 -0.72 -8.65
N GLY A 102 5.33 -0.52 -8.46
CA GLY A 102 4.65 0.72 -8.82
C GLY A 102 5.25 1.94 -8.10
N GLY A 103 5.50 1.81 -6.80
CA GLY A 103 6.18 2.83 -6.00
C GLY A 103 7.58 3.15 -6.50
N LEU A 104 8.37 2.11 -6.78
CA LEU A 104 9.71 2.23 -7.36
C LEU A 104 9.67 3.01 -8.68
N TRP A 105 8.75 2.64 -9.58
CA TRP A 105 8.58 3.32 -10.86
C TRP A 105 8.21 4.79 -10.69
N LEU A 106 7.25 5.09 -9.80
CA LEU A 106 6.88 6.48 -9.48
C LEU A 106 8.08 7.28 -8.96
N SER A 107 8.97 6.64 -8.19
CA SER A 107 10.16 7.29 -7.65
C SER A 107 11.21 7.69 -8.70
N THR A 108 11.08 7.19 -9.94
CA THR A 108 11.94 7.56 -11.08
C THR A 108 11.42 8.77 -11.86
N GLN A 109 10.16 9.16 -11.63
CA GLN A 109 9.57 10.32 -12.28
C GLN A 109 10.10 11.62 -11.65
N LYS A 110 10.32 12.66 -12.48
CA LYS A 110 10.95 13.93 -12.04
C LYS A 110 10.19 14.63 -10.90
N ASP A 111 8.87 14.70 -10.98
CA ASP A 111 8.02 15.17 -9.88
C ASP A 111 6.58 14.62 -10.03
N VAL A 112 6.27 13.59 -9.25
CA VAL A 112 4.95 12.92 -9.25
C VAL A 112 3.85 13.78 -8.60
N PHE A 113 4.24 14.73 -7.74
CA PHE A 113 3.30 15.57 -6.99
C PHE A 113 3.26 17.01 -7.52
N ALA A 114 3.77 17.24 -8.74
CA ALA A 114 3.61 18.53 -9.40
C ALA A 114 2.13 18.77 -9.75
N ALA A 115 1.68 20.01 -9.65
CA ALA A 115 0.32 20.43 -10.02
C ALA A 115 0.16 20.52 -11.55
N ASN A 116 0.47 19.44 -12.27
CA ASN A 116 0.26 19.33 -13.71
C ASN A 116 -0.41 17.99 -14.05
N LEU A 117 -1.12 17.99 -15.18
CA LEU A 117 -1.95 16.86 -15.60
C LEU A 117 -1.14 15.56 -15.80
N LYS A 118 0.10 15.67 -16.28
CA LYS A 118 0.97 14.51 -16.52
C LYS A 118 1.41 13.82 -15.22
N ALA A 119 1.80 14.60 -14.22
CA ALA A 119 2.19 14.08 -12.92
C ALA A 119 1.00 13.40 -12.23
N LEU A 120 -0.15 14.09 -12.20
CA LEU A 120 -1.38 13.57 -11.62
C LEU A 120 -1.85 12.28 -12.32
N SER A 121 -1.87 12.25 -13.66
CA SER A 121 -2.28 11.05 -14.40
C SER A 121 -1.34 9.87 -14.15
N SER A 122 -0.02 10.10 -14.14
CA SER A 122 0.96 9.05 -13.83
C SER A 122 0.76 8.46 -12.43
N TYR A 123 0.50 9.31 -11.43
CA TYR A 123 0.24 8.88 -10.06
C TYR A 123 -1.03 8.04 -9.98
N ILE A 124 -2.14 8.52 -10.55
CA ILE A 124 -3.43 7.83 -10.53
C ILE A 124 -3.34 6.48 -11.26
N LEU A 125 -2.78 6.48 -12.48
CA LEU A 125 -2.70 5.27 -13.30
C LEU A 125 -1.85 4.18 -12.63
N VAL A 126 -0.70 4.54 -12.06
CA VAL A 126 0.15 3.53 -11.41
C VAL A 126 -0.44 3.09 -10.07
N SER A 127 -0.94 4.01 -9.25
CA SER A 127 -1.51 3.66 -7.95
C SER A 127 -2.75 2.77 -8.08
N LEU A 128 -3.71 3.15 -8.92
CA LEU A 128 -4.92 2.35 -9.14
C LEU A 128 -4.64 1.11 -9.98
N GLY A 129 -3.78 1.21 -10.99
CA GLY A 129 -3.41 0.07 -11.83
C GLY A 129 -2.70 -1.04 -11.04
N THR A 130 -1.74 -0.68 -10.19
CA THR A 130 -1.10 -1.67 -9.30
C THR A 130 -2.05 -2.20 -8.24
N THR A 131 -2.99 -1.39 -7.75
CA THR A 131 -4.04 -1.86 -6.82
C THR A 131 -4.94 -2.90 -7.49
N PHE A 132 -5.35 -2.67 -8.73
CA PHE A 132 -6.13 -3.64 -9.49
C PHE A 132 -5.36 -4.95 -9.72
N VAL A 133 -4.08 -4.86 -10.09
CA VAL A 133 -3.21 -6.04 -10.25
C VAL A 133 -3.06 -6.79 -8.92
N ALA A 134 -2.81 -6.07 -7.82
CA ALA A 134 -2.69 -6.65 -6.49
C ALA A 134 -4.00 -7.34 -6.05
N PHE A 135 -5.15 -6.74 -6.35
CA PHE A 135 -6.46 -7.34 -6.13
C PHE A 135 -6.60 -8.66 -6.89
N VAL A 136 -6.35 -8.67 -8.20
CA VAL A 136 -6.46 -9.89 -9.01
C VAL A 136 -5.54 -10.98 -8.47
N ILE A 137 -4.27 -10.66 -8.19
CA ILE A 137 -3.32 -11.63 -7.63
C ILE A 137 -3.81 -12.18 -6.28
N SER A 138 -4.18 -11.30 -5.34
CA SER A 138 -4.61 -11.69 -4.00
C SER A 138 -5.89 -12.52 -4.03
N THR A 139 -6.88 -12.10 -4.82
CA THR A 139 -8.16 -12.79 -4.97
C THR A 139 -7.95 -14.15 -5.61
N GLN A 140 -7.26 -14.22 -6.76
CA GLN A 140 -7.09 -15.51 -7.44
C GLN A 140 -6.26 -16.51 -6.64
N THR A 141 -5.19 -16.05 -5.98
CA THR A 141 -4.38 -16.95 -5.14
C THR A 141 -5.18 -17.49 -3.96
N TYR A 142 -6.08 -16.70 -3.37
CA TYR A 142 -7.00 -17.18 -2.35
C TYR A 142 -7.99 -18.22 -2.90
N TYR A 143 -8.70 -17.94 -3.99
CA TYR A 143 -9.67 -18.88 -4.54
C TYR A 143 -9.02 -20.18 -5.04
N LEU A 144 -7.80 -20.12 -5.58
CA LEU A 144 -7.07 -21.29 -6.07
C LEU A 144 -6.45 -22.14 -4.97
N PHE A 145 -5.86 -21.51 -3.95
CA PHE A 145 -5.00 -22.21 -3.00
C PHE A 145 -5.54 -22.23 -1.58
N SER A 146 -6.71 -21.65 -1.29
CA SER A 146 -7.26 -21.66 0.07
C SER A 146 -7.77 -23.04 0.52
N GLY A 147 -8.09 -23.94 -0.42
CA GLY A 147 -8.73 -25.21 -0.12
C GLY A 147 -10.18 -25.09 0.37
N ARG A 148 -10.79 -23.91 0.23
CA ARG A 148 -12.17 -23.63 0.67
C ARG A 148 -13.22 -23.67 -0.41
N PHE A 149 -12.77 -23.52 -1.66
CA PHE A 149 -13.60 -23.66 -2.83
C PHE A 149 -13.22 -24.99 -3.48
N PRO A 150 -14.19 -25.68 -4.12
CA PRO A 150 -13.85 -26.84 -4.91
C PRO A 150 -12.77 -26.43 -5.93
N ALA A 151 -11.74 -27.26 -6.08
CA ALA A 151 -10.61 -26.96 -6.96
C ALA A 151 -11.06 -27.13 -8.42
N GLU A 152 -11.89 -26.22 -8.90
CA GLU A 152 -12.48 -26.29 -10.25
C GLU A 152 -11.48 -25.84 -11.32
N GLY A 153 -10.50 -25.00 -10.94
CA GLY A 153 -9.39 -24.60 -11.80
C GLY A 153 -9.22 -23.09 -11.89
N LEU A 154 -8.34 -22.65 -12.79
CA LEU A 154 -8.05 -21.23 -13.01
C LEU A 154 -9.29 -20.46 -13.50
N ILE A 155 -10.06 -21.05 -14.41
CA ILE A 155 -11.19 -20.41 -15.07
C ILE A 155 -12.32 -20.12 -14.07
N GLU A 156 -12.74 -21.10 -13.26
CA GLU A 156 -13.80 -20.87 -12.27
C GLU A 156 -13.32 -19.94 -11.15
N SER A 157 -12.05 -19.99 -10.76
CA SER A 157 -11.51 -19.04 -9.78
C SER A 157 -11.69 -17.59 -10.26
N MET A 158 -11.53 -17.32 -11.56
CA MET A 158 -11.65 -15.98 -12.15
C MET A 158 -13.10 -15.47 -12.19
N GLN A 159 -14.09 -16.27 -11.82
CA GLN A 159 -15.49 -15.83 -11.72
C GLN A 159 -15.80 -15.24 -10.33
N HIS A 160 -14.92 -15.43 -9.35
CA HIS A 160 -15.17 -15.10 -7.97
C HIS A 160 -14.43 -13.86 -7.48
N GLY A 161 -14.95 -13.25 -6.41
CA GLY A 161 -14.30 -12.17 -5.68
C GLY A 161 -14.48 -10.76 -6.27
N TRP A 162 -15.01 -10.62 -7.49
CA TRP A 162 -15.26 -9.31 -8.13
C TRP A 162 -16.17 -8.38 -7.32
N GLU A 163 -17.04 -8.93 -6.49
CA GLU A 163 -17.87 -8.17 -5.55
C GLU A 163 -17.06 -7.33 -4.55
N TYR A 164 -15.82 -7.74 -4.24
CA TYR A 164 -14.92 -7.00 -3.34
C TYR A 164 -14.14 -5.88 -4.04
N LEU A 165 -14.07 -5.89 -5.38
CA LEU A 165 -13.28 -4.95 -6.17
C LEU A 165 -13.67 -3.48 -5.91
N PRO A 166 -14.96 -3.09 -5.87
CA PRO A 166 -15.35 -1.69 -5.64
C PRO A 166 -14.85 -1.16 -4.29
N ASN A 167 -14.98 -1.95 -3.22
CA ASN A 167 -14.53 -1.56 -1.88
C ASN A 167 -13.01 -1.47 -1.80
N TRP A 168 -12.30 -2.48 -2.34
CA TRP A 168 -10.84 -2.48 -2.43
C TRP A 168 -10.31 -1.24 -3.16
N MET A 169 -10.91 -0.92 -4.30
CA MET A 169 -10.49 0.22 -5.12
C MET A 169 -10.86 1.55 -4.49
N GLY A 170 -12.05 1.64 -3.88
CA GLY A 170 -12.52 2.85 -3.20
C GLY A 170 -11.64 3.22 -2.00
N PHE A 171 -11.33 2.26 -1.13
CA PHE A 171 -10.47 2.51 0.03
C PHE A 171 -9.04 2.89 -0.38
N ALA A 172 -8.46 2.19 -1.36
CA ALA A 172 -7.14 2.55 -1.88
C ALA A 172 -7.14 3.96 -2.49
N ALA A 173 -8.14 4.29 -3.33
CA ALA A 173 -8.28 5.60 -3.94
C ALA A 173 -8.39 6.71 -2.89
N MET A 174 -9.16 6.48 -1.82
CA MET A 174 -9.29 7.42 -0.70
C MET A 174 -7.93 7.72 -0.06
N TYR A 175 -7.14 6.69 0.26
CA TYR A 175 -5.81 6.87 0.84
C TYR A 175 -4.83 7.54 -0.13
N PHE A 176 -4.83 7.17 -1.42
CA PHE A 176 -3.98 7.81 -2.42
C PHE A 176 -4.32 9.28 -2.63
N ALA A 177 -5.62 9.63 -2.62
CA ALA A 177 -6.07 11.01 -2.67
C ALA A 177 -5.60 11.80 -1.44
N PHE A 178 -5.72 11.22 -0.25
CA PHE A 178 -5.24 11.84 0.98
C PHE A 178 -3.72 12.10 0.96
N VAL A 179 -2.93 11.14 0.51
CA VAL A 179 -1.48 11.30 0.32
C VAL A 179 -1.17 12.43 -0.65
N TRP A 180 -1.84 12.46 -1.80
CA TRP A 180 -1.57 13.46 -2.83
C TRP A 180 -1.97 14.87 -2.34
N LEU A 181 -3.16 15.01 -1.75
CA LEU A 181 -3.67 16.28 -1.25
C LEU A 181 -2.84 16.82 -0.08
N SER A 182 -2.42 15.97 0.86
CA SER A 182 -1.57 16.40 1.98
C SER A 182 -0.21 16.92 1.48
N LEU A 183 0.39 16.25 0.50
CA LEU A 183 1.65 16.70 -0.10
C LEU A 183 1.50 17.95 -0.97
N ALA A 184 0.42 18.05 -1.74
CA ALA A 184 0.10 19.24 -2.53
C ALA A 184 -0.13 20.46 -1.62
N PHE A 185 -0.89 20.29 -0.54
CA PHE A 185 -1.13 21.32 0.46
C PHE A 185 0.17 21.75 1.17
N TRP A 186 0.99 20.79 1.60
CA TRP A 186 2.29 21.09 2.22
C TRP A 186 3.19 21.93 1.29
N ARG A 187 3.16 21.64 -0.01
CA ARG A 187 3.92 22.37 -1.03
C ARG A 187 3.36 23.77 -1.31
N SER A 188 2.06 24.01 -1.15
CA SER A 188 1.48 25.34 -1.32
C SER A 188 1.73 26.27 -0.12
N VAL A 189 1.90 25.71 1.08
CA VAL A 189 2.18 26.49 2.30
C VAL A 189 3.65 26.94 2.41
N LYS A 190 4.62 26.11 1.96
CA LYS A 190 6.05 26.48 1.97
C LYS A 190 6.41 27.80 1.29
N PRO A 191 5.92 28.13 0.07
CA PRO A 191 6.24 29.41 -0.58
C PRO A 191 5.69 30.62 0.19
N LEU A 192 4.63 30.46 1.01
CA LEU A 192 4.10 31.54 1.84
C LEU A 192 4.99 31.85 3.06
N GLN A 193 5.75 30.87 3.55
CA GLN A 193 6.66 31.06 4.68
C GLN A 193 7.94 31.81 4.28
N THR A 194 8.40 31.66 3.04
CA THR A 194 9.60 32.36 2.53
C THR A 194 9.35 33.81 2.11
N SER A 195 8.10 34.23 1.96
CA SER A 195 7.73 35.61 1.59
C SER A 195 7.57 36.55 2.80
N LYS A 196 7.66 36.02 4.03
CA LYS A 196 7.53 36.79 5.28
C LYS A 196 8.85 36.89 6.08
N ALA A 197 9.99 36.57 5.46
CA ALA A 197 11.32 36.70 6.04
C ALA A 197 12.08 37.88 5.41
#